data_AF-A0A7X0A9Z8-F1
#
_entry.id   AF-A0A7X0A9Z8-F1
#
_cell.length_a   1.000
_cell.length_b   1.000
_cell.length_c   1.000
_cell.angle_alpha   90.00
_cell.angle_beta   90.00
_cell.angle_gamma   90.00
#
_symmetry.space_group_name_H-M   'P 1'
#
loop_
_entity.id
_entity.type
_entity.pdbx_description
1 polymer ?
#
loop_
_entity_poly.entity_id
_entity_poly.type
_entity_poly.pdbx_seq_one_letter_code
_entity_poly.pdbx_strand_id
1 'polypeptide(L)'
;MKAIPGRKKKAAAVVRRKPFDKVEEQTKIKIVEEIKTGMISCLGASRKYRVPRNTIKAWAGKLNLTTLLNVNNTSALPGMTQSQESKLLIKKIHELTKALELSQLKNLALETMIEVAESDLHIKIRKKRGTKQS
;
A
#
# COMPACT_ATOMS: atom_id res chain seq x y z
N MET A 1 40.26 -13.51 56.87
CA MET A 1 39.67 -13.34 55.53
C MET A 1 38.20 -13.77 55.60
N LYS A 2 37.22 -12.85 55.53
CA LYS A 2 35.79 -13.20 55.61
C LYS A 2 35.21 -13.27 54.19
N ALA A 3 34.61 -14.40 53.84
CA ALA A 3 34.01 -14.66 52.53
C ALA A 3 32.74 -13.83 52.33
N ILE A 4 32.62 -13.19 51.16
CA ILE A 4 31.43 -12.43 50.74
C ILE A 4 30.37 -13.44 50.27
N PRO A 5 29.16 -13.50 50.88
CA PRO A 5 28.13 -14.42 50.43
C PRO A 5 27.58 -13.98 49.08
N GLY A 6 27.69 -14.86 48.07
CA GLY A 6 27.19 -14.62 46.72
C GLY A 6 25.69 -14.35 46.70
N ARG A 7 25.27 -13.25 46.06
CA ARG A 7 23.85 -12.94 45.80
C ARG A 7 23.24 -14.06 44.97
N LYS A 8 22.40 -14.91 45.58
CA LYS A 8 21.50 -15.80 44.85
C LYS A 8 20.51 -14.93 44.07
N LYS A 9 20.66 -14.85 42.75
CA LYS A 9 19.63 -14.26 41.88
C LYS A 9 18.35 -15.06 42.10
N LYS A 10 17.28 -14.43 42.59
CA LYS A 10 15.96 -15.05 42.62
C LYS A 10 15.59 -15.37 41.18
N ALA A 11 15.59 -16.65 40.81
CA ALA A 11 15.07 -17.08 39.53
C ALA A 11 13.58 -16.72 39.53
N ALA A 12 13.22 -15.67 38.78
CA ALA A 12 11.82 -15.34 38.55
C ALA A 12 11.14 -16.60 38.01
N ALA A 13 10.09 -17.06 38.67
CA ALA A 13 9.32 -18.21 38.23
C ALA A 13 8.96 -18.01 36.76
N VAL A 14 9.53 -18.83 35.88
CA VAL A 14 9.21 -18.81 34.45
C VAL A 14 7.78 -19.35 34.36
N VAL A 15 6.80 -18.45 34.42
CA VAL A 15 5.40 -18.75 34.17
C VAL A 15 5.34 -19.42 32.80
N ARG A 16 5.00 -20.71 32.80
CA ARG A 16 4.95 -21.54 31.58
C ARG A 16 3.99 -20.86 30.60
N ARG A 17 4.47 -20.61 29.38
CA ARG A 17 3.61 -20.10 28.30
C ARG A 17 2.50 -21.13 28.08
N LYS A 18 1.24 -20.70 28.09
CA LYS A 18 0.13 -21.53 27.64
C LYS A 18 0.15 -21.50 26.12
N PRO A 19 0.57 -22.58 25.46
CA PRO A 19 0.67 -22.57 24.02
C PRO A 19 -0.77 -22.58 23.46
N PHE A 20 -1.04 -21.69 22.51
CA PHE A 20 -2.26 -21.67 21.67
C PHE A 20 -3.55 -21.03 22.23
N ASP A 21 -3.50 -20.15 23.23
CA ASP A 21 -4.68 -19.34 23.54
C ASP A 21 -5.01 -18.40 22.35
N LYS A 22 -6.25 -18.46 21.86
CA LYS A 22 -6.72 -17.65 20.73
C LYS A 22 -6.76 -16.19 21.14
N VAL A 23 -5.86 -15.39 20.58
CA VAL A 23 -5.84 -13.93 20.77
C VAL A 23 -7.01 -13.31 19.99
N GLU A 24 -7.80 -12.48 20.65
CA GLU A 24 -8.93 -11.75 20.07
C GLU A 24 -8.47 -10.79 18.96
N GLU A 25 -9.26 -10.62 17.91
CA GLU A 25 -8.86 -9.80 16.74
C GLU A 25 -8.66 -8.33 17.08
N GLN A 26 -9.50 -7.75 17.94
CA GLN A 26 -9.35 -6.37 18.41
C GLN A 26 -7.99 -6.15 19.07
N THR A 27 -7.55 -7.11 19.89
CA THR A 27 -6.25 -7.01 20.56
C THR A 27 -5.08 -7.11 19.56
N LYS A 28 -5.20 -7.90 18.48
CA LYS A 28 -4.19 -7.96 17.41
C LYS A 28 -4.05 -6.62 16.69
N ILE A 29 -5.18 -5.99 16.36
CA ILE A 29 -5.23 -4.68 15.68
C ILE A 29 -4.54 -3.64 16.56
N LYS A 30 -4.95 -3.53 17.83
CA LYS A 30 -4.35 -2.61 18.80
C LYS A 30 -2.83 -2.77 18.93
N ILE A 31 -2.34 -4.01 19.03
CA ILE A 31 -0.89 -4.29 19.13
C ILE A 31 -0.14 -3.78 17.88
N VAL A 32 -0.69 -4.02 16.69
CA VAL A 32 -0.05 -3.59 15.44
C VAL A 32 -0.10 -2.08 15.27
N GLU A 33 -1.17 -1.41 15.70
CA GLU A 33 -1.28 0.06 15.71
C GLU A 33 -0.30 0.71 16.69
N GLU A 34 -0.15 0.18 17.91
CA GLU A 34 0.84 0.67 18.89
C GLU A 34 2.28 0.56 18.35
N ILE A 35 2.56 -0.46 17.52
CA ILE A 35 3.86 -0.62 16.86
C ILE A 35 4.01 0.35 15.68
N LYS A 36 2.97 0.52 14.85
CA LYS A 36 2.99 1.40 13.67
C LYS A 36 3.14 2.87 14.06
N THR A 37 2.49 3.28 15.15
CA THR A 37 2.61 4.62 15.74
C THR A 37 3.95 4.87 16.43
N GLY A 38 4.77 3.83 16.61
CA GLY A 38 6.08 3.94 17.25
C GLY A 38 6.03 4.02 18.78
N MET A 39 4.86 3.87 19.41
CA MET A 39 4.73 3.90 20.87
C MET A 39 5.47 2.74 21.55
N ILE A 40 5.53 1.58 20.89
CA ILE A 40 6.31 0.42 21.35
C ILE A 40 7.02 -0.26 20.19
N SER A 41 8.23 -0.78 20.44
CA SER A 41 8.93 -1.62 19.47
C SER A 41 8.31 -3.03 19.43
N CYS A 42 8.55 -3.79 18.35
CA CYS A 42 8.10 -5.19 18.25
C CYS A 42 8.60 -6.05 19.42
N LEU A 43 9.79 -5.74 19.96
CA LEU A 43 10.34 -6.43 21.12
C LEU A 43 9.61 -6.01 22.41
N GLY A 44 9.28 -4.72 22.55
CA GLY A 44 8.47 -4.19 23.65
C GLY A 44 7.07 -4.80 23.67
N ALA A 45 6.40 -4.85 22.52
CA ALA A 45 5.11 -5.50 22.36
C ALA A 45 5.15 -6.99 22.71
N SER A 46 6.20 -7.70 22.29
CA SER A 46 6.37 -9.12 22.63
C SER A 46 6.48 -9.36 24.14
N ARG A 47 7.15 -8.46 24.86
CA ARG A 47 7.26 -8.54 26.32
C ARG A 47 5.96 -8.16 27.03
N LYS A 48 5.30 -7.08 26.58
CA LYS A 48 4.06 -6.54 27.16
C LYS A 48 2.89 -7.52 27.00
N TYR A 49 2.68 -8.01 25.78
CA TYR A 49 1.54 -8.87 25.43
C TYR A 49 1.85 -10.37 25.45
N ARG A 50 3.10 -10.75 25.77
CA ARG A 50 3.59 -12.14 25.80
C ARG A 50 3.42 -12.92 24.48
N VAL A 51 3.31 -12.19 23.36
CA VAL A 51 3.19 -12.77 22.03
C VAL A 51 4.58 -12.88 21.38
N PRO A 52 4.93 -13.99 20.70
CA PRO A 52 6.18 -14.08 19.97
C PRO A 52 6.30 -13.02 18.87
N ARG A 53 7.50 -12.45 18.69
CA ARG A 53 7.78 -11.42 17.67
C ARG A 53 7.37 -11.87 16.25
N ASN A 54 7.56 -13.13 15.92
CA ASN A 54 7.20 -13.67 14.59
C ASN A 54 5.69 -13.64 14.35
N THR A 55 4.90 -13.93 15.39
CA THR A 55 3.44 -13.86 15.35
C THR A 55 2.95 -12.43 15.16
N ILE A 56 3.57 -11.47 15.86
CA ILE A 56 3.28 -10.03 15.70
C ILE A 56 3.59 -9.58 14.26
N LYS A 57 4.73 -10.00 13.71
CA LYS A 57 5.09 -9.71 12.30
C LYS A 57 4.08 -10.30 11.31
N ALA A 58 3.62 -11.53 11.55
CA ALA A 58 2.61 -12.17 10.70
C ALA A 58 1.28 -11.41 10.74
N TRP A 59 0.86 -10.92 11.92
CA TRP A 59 -0.33 -10.07 12.06
C TRP A 59 -0.15 -8.72 11.36
N ALA A 60 1.01 -8.07 11.52
CA ALA A 60 1.29 -6.81 10.84
C ALA A 60 1.25 -6.97 9.32
N GLY A 61 1.84 -8.05 8.78
CA GLY A 61 1.76 -8.36 7.35
C GLY A 61 0.32 -8.59 6.88
N LYS A 62 -0.46 -9.39 7.62
CA LYS A 62 -1.86 -9.67 7.30
C LYS A 62 -2.71 -8.39 7.35
N LEU A 63 -2.57 -7.59 8.41
CA LEU A 63 -3.34 -6.35 8.57
C LEU A 63 -2.96 -5.31 7.52
N ASN A 64 -1.68 -5.13 7.23
CA ASN A 64 -1.23 -4.25 6.15
C ASN A 64 -1.80 -4.71 4.80
N LEU A 65 -1.76 -6.01 4.49
CA LEU A 65 -2.34 -6.55 3.26
C LEU A 65 -3.86 -6.29 3.20
N THR A 66 -4.60 -6.57 4.28
CA THR A 66 -6.03 -6.27 4.33
C THR A 66 -6.32 -4.78 4.19
N THR A 67 -5.49 -3.91 4.79
CA THR A 67 -5.62 -2.46 4.63
C THR A 67 -5.36 -2.05 3.17
N LEU A 68 -4.32 -2.56 2.53
CA LEU A 68 -4.02 -2.24 1.12
C LEU A 68 -5.14 -2.71 0.18
N LEU A 69 -5.67 -3.92 0.39
CA LEU A 69 -6.80 -4.43 -0.38
C LEU A 69 -8.09 -3.63 -0.13
N ASN A 70 -8.27 -3.13 1.10
CA ASN A 70 -9.44 -2.34 1.47
C ASN A 70 -9.35 -0.87 1.07
N VAL A 71 -8.14 -0.27 0.96
CA VAL A 71 -7.92 1.10 0.48
C VAL A 71 -8.39 1.25 -0.97
N ASN A 72 -8.29 0.19 -1.78
CA ASN A 72 -8.88 0.17 -3.12
C ASN A 72 -10.43 0.24 -3.11
N ASN A 73 -11.06 -0.08 -1.98
CA ASN A 73 -12.51 -0.04 -1.77
C ASN A 73 -12.97 1.11 -0.85
N THR A 74 -12.05 1.79 -0.17
CA THR A 74 -12.34 2.85 0.81
C THR A 74 -11.39 4.02 0.56
N SER A 75 -11.72 4.80 -0.45
CA SER A 75 -11.10 6.10 -0.76
C SER A 75 -11.49 7.19 0.26
N ALA A 76 -11.56 6.85 1.55
CA ALA A 76 -11.86 7.80 2.60
C ALA A 76 -10.57 8.07 3.37
N LEU A 77 -9.86 9.13 2.99
CA LEU A 77 -8.83 9.71 3.84
C LEU A 77 -9.53 10.21 5.12
N PRO A 78 -9.11 9.79 6.33
CA PRO A 78 -9.73 10.27 7.55
C PRO A 78 -9.37 11.74 7.73
N GLY A 79 -10.29 12.64 7.36
CA GLY A 79 -10.14 14.08 7.56
C GLY A 79 -10.61 14.97 6.42
N MET A 80 -11.00 14.43 5.26
CA MET A 80 -11.54 15.26 4.19
C MET A 80 -13.07 15.34 4.26
N THR A 81 -13.61 16.56 4.21
CA THR A 81 -15.06 16.74 4.07
C THR A 81 -15.51 16.24 2.69
N GLN A 82 -16.70 15.63 2.60
CA GLN A 82 -17.27 15.12 1.34
C GLN A 82 -17.29 16.19 0.21
N SER A 83 -17.39 17.47 0.59
CA SER A 83 -17.31 18.62 -0.33
C SER A 83 -15.92 18.86 -0.92
N GLN A 84 -14.85 18.56 -0.20
CA GLN A 84 -13.48 18.69 -0.69
C GLN A 84 -13.11 17.54 -1.63
N GLU A 85 -13.56 16.32 -1.33
CA GLU A 85 -13.37 15.15 -2.20
C GLU A 85 -14.05 15.36 -3.56
N SER A 86 -15.30 15.82 -3.58
CA SER A 86 -16.02 16.09 -4.83
C SER A 86 -15.33 17.15 -5.68
N LYS A 87 -14.79 18.22 -5.07
CA LYS A 87 -14.01 19.24 -5.78
C LYS A 87 -12.73 18.67 -6.40
N LEU A 88 -12.01 17.81 -5.70
CA LEU A 88 -10.81 17.17 -6.26
C LEU A 88 -11.15 16.20 -7.39
N LEU A 89 -12.23 15.43 -7.25
CA LEU A 89 -12.71 14.53 -8.29
C LEU A 89 -13.10 15.29 -9.57
N ILE A 90 -13.84 16.40 -9.45
CA ILE A 90 -14.22 17.24 -10.60
C ILE A 90 -12.97 17.80 -11.29
N LYS A 91 -11.99 18.30 -10.53
CA LYS A 91 -10.71 18.77 -11.11
C LYS A 91 -10.00 17.64 -11.85
N LYS A 92 -9.98 16.44 -11.27
CA LYS A 92 -9.31 15.30 -11.91
C LYS A 92 -9.99 14.87 -13.20
N ILE A 93 -11.33 14.85 -13.22
CA ILE A 93 -12.11 14.57 -14.42
C ILE A 93 -11.77 15.59 -15.51
N HIS A 94 -11.76 16.88 -15.17
CA HIS A 94 -11.45 17.95 -16.13
C HIS A 94 -10.02 17.85 -16.69
N GLU A 95 -9.03 17.55 -15.85
CA GLU A 95 -7.65 17.33 -16.33
C GLU A 95 -7.56 16.15 -17.29
N LEU A 96 -8.21 15.04 -16.96
CA LEU A 96 -8.20 13.83 -17.76
C LEU A 96 -8.93 14.02 -19.10
N THR A 97 -10.07 14.71 -19.11
CA THR A 97 -10.81 15.00 -20.35
C THR A 97 -9.97 15.87 -21.27
N LYS A 98 -9.32 16.91 -20.74
CA LYS A 98 -8.43 17.79 -21.51
C LYS A 98 -7.23 17.03 -22.10
N ALA A 99 -6.62 16.14 -21.33
CA ALA A 99 -5.51 15.31 -21.80
C ALA A 99 -5.93 14.35 -22.92
N LEU A 100 -7.14 13.80 -22.81
CA LEU A 100 -7.75 12.93 -23.82
C LEU A 100 -8.02 13.70 -25.12
N GLU A 101 -8.67 14.86 -25.04
CA GLU A 101 -8.95 15.72 -26.20
C GLU A 101 -7.68 16.12 -26.93
N LEU A 102 -6.63 16.52 -26.19
CA LEU A 102 -5.34 16.89 -26.77
C LEU A 102 -4.66 15.70 -27.46
N SER A 103 -4.81 14.49 -26.93
CA SER A 103 -4.26 13.28 -27.54
C SER A 103 -5.02 12.90 -28.81
N GLN A 104 -6.34 13.04 -28.82
CA GLN A 104 -7.18 12.84 -30.00
C GLN A 104 -6.83 13.84 -31.10
N LEU A 105 -6.67 15.12 -30.75
CA LEU A 105 -6.27 16.17 -31.70
C LEU A 105 -4.90 15.87 -32.31
N LYS A 106 -3.93 15.44 -31.50
CA LYS A 106 -2.61 15.03 -32.01
C LYS A 106 -2.71 13.87 -32.98
N ASN A 107 -3.49 12.84 -32.66
CA ASN A 107 -3.68 11.70 -33.55
C ASN A 107 -4.31 12.13 -34.88
N LEU A 108 -5.37 12.94 -34.82
CA LEU A 108 -6.01 13.48 -36.01
C LEU A 108 -5.01 14.28 -36.86
N ALA A 109 -4.23 15.17 -36.25
CA ALA A 109 -3.23 15.97 -36.96
C ALA A 109 -2.14 15.12 -37.61
N LEU A 110 -1.72 14.02 -36.98
CA LEU A 110 -0.75 13.09 -37.56
C LEU A 110 -1.37 12.30 -38.72
N GLU A 111 -2.61 11.84 -38.57
CA GLU A 111 -3.34 11.15 -39.64
C GLU A 111 -3.51 12.04 -40.87
N THR A 112 -3.95 13.29 -40.67
CA THR A 112 -4.13 14.26 -41.77
C THR A 112 -2.80 14.65 -42.41
N MET A 113 -1.72 14.81 -41.62
CA MET A 113 -0.38 15.06 -42.16
C MET A 113 0.09 13.91 -43.04
N ILE A 114 -0.16 12.66 -42.63
CA ILE A 114 0.17 11.49 -43.44
C ILE A 114 -0.66 11.50 -44.73
N GLU A 115 -1.96 11.76 -44.66
CA GLU A 115 -2.84 11.80 -45.83
C GLU A 115 -2.39 12.84 -46.87
N VAL A 116 -2.08 14.07 -46.43
CA VAL A 116 -1.58 15.14 -47.30
C VAL A 116 -0.21 14.78 -47.89
N ALA A 117 0.69 14.22 -47.09
CA ALA A 117 2.01 13.82 -47.58
C ALA A 117 1.93 12.68 -48.62
N GLU A 118 1.05 11.69 -48.40
CA GLU A 118 0.82 10.61 -49.37
C GLU A 118 0.20 11.14 -50.67
N SER A 119 -0.71 12.12 -50.62
CA SER A 119 -1.32 12.72 -51.81
C SER A 119 -0.34 13.56 -52.62
N ASP A 120 0.45 14.39 -51.96
CA ASP A 120 1.30 15.37 -52.65
C ASP A 120 2.57 14.71 -53.20
N LEU A 121 3.20 13.84 -52.40
CA LEU A 121 4.46 13.19 -52.76
C LEU A 121 4.26 11.87 -53.52
N HIS A 122 3.03 11.36 -53.60
CA HIS A 122 2.69 10.09 -54.27
C HIS A 122 3.48 8.88 -53.73
N ILE A 123 3.88 8.94 -52.45
CA ILE A 123 4.61 7.86 -51.74
C ILE A 123 3.70 7.30 -50.66
N LYS A 124 3.67 5.97 -50.52
CA LYS A 124 2.90 5.30 -49.45
C LYS A 124 3.70 5.24 -48.15
N ILE A 125 3.24 5.98 -47.15
CA ILE A 125 3.86 6.07 -45.82
C ILE A 125 3.22 5.05 -44.86
N ARG A 126 1.90 4.86 -44.94
CA ARG A 126 1.16 3.95 -44.05
C ARG A 126 1.42 2.48 -44.39
N LYS A 127 1.69 1.66 -43.36
CA LYS A 127 1.82 0.21 -43.50
C LYS A 127 0.50 -0.44 -43.95
N LYS A 128 0.59 -1.47 -44.79
CA LYS A 128 -0.57 -2.31 -45.17
C LYS A 128 -1.00 -3.15 -43.97
N ARG A 129 -2.31 -3.30 -43.75
CA ARG A 129 -2.84 -4.19 -42.71
C ARG A 129 -2.47 -5.65 -43.03
N GLY A 130 -2.10 -6.43 -42.02
CA GLY A 130 -1.88 -7.88 -42.14
C GLY A 130 -0.48 -8.35 -42.56
N THR A 131 0.51 -7.48 -42.69
CA THR A 131 1.89 -7.90 -42.96
C THR A 131 2.54 -8.41 -41.66
N LYS A 132 3.08 -9.64 -41.66
CA LYS A 132 3.85 -10.18 -40.52
C LYS A 132 5.00 -9.23 -40.18
N GLN A 133 5.14 -8.87 -38.91
CA GLN A 133 6.35 -8.22 -38.43
C GLN A 133 7.48 -9.25 -38.42
N SER A 134 8.60 -8.90 -39.06
CA SER A 134 9.88 -9.61 -38.97
C SER A 134 10.64 -9.22 -37.71
#